data_AF-H6BA38-F1
#
_entry.id   AF-H6BA38-F1
#
_cell.length_a   1.000
_cell.length_b   1.000
_cell.length_c   1.000
_cell.angle_alpha   90.00
_cell.angle_beta   90.00
_cell.angle_gamma   90.00
#
_symmetry.space_group_name_H-M   'P 1'
#
loop_
_entity.id
_entity.type
_entity.pdbx_description
1 polymer ?
#
loop_
_entity_poly.entity_id
_entity_poly.type
_entity_poly.pdbx_seq_one_letter_code
_entity_poly.pdbx_strand_id
1 'polypeptide(L)' 'ILLYQDDEVAGLQVLKDGHWFDVQPMPNAIVIDIGDQLEAISNGRYKSAWHRVLPNENGTRRSVASFYNPRAN' A
#
# COMPACT_ATOMS: atom_id res chain seq x y z
N ILE A 1 -2.41 3.29 -6.48
CA ILE A 1 -1.78 4.07 -5.41
C ILE A 1 -0.27 3.97 -5.61
N LEU A 2 0.44 5.10 -5.58
CA LEU A 2 1.90 5.14 -5.60
C LEU A 2 2.37 5.59 -4.22
N LEU A 3 3.10 4.73 -3.52
CA LEU A 3 3.56 4.98 -2.16
C LEU A 3 5.08 5.01 -2.12
N TYR A 4 5.62 6.17 -1.77
CA TYR A 4 7.01 6.29 -1.31
C TYR A 4 7.00 6.14 0.21
N GLN A 5 7.53 5.05 0.72
CA GLN A 5 7.62 4.78 2.15
C GLN A 5 9.06 4.88 2.63
N ASP A 6 9.24 4.98 3.94
CA ASP A 6 10.55 4.99 4.59
C ASP A 6 11.42 3.80 4.12
N ASP A 7 12.71 4.05 3.92
CA ASP A 7 13.66 3.07 3.39
C ASP A 7 14.13 2.06 4.46
N GLU A 8 13.93 2.37 5.74
CA GLU A 8 14.45 1.56 6.85
C GLU A 8 13.34 1.15 7.85
N VAL A 9 12.39 2.04 8.14
CA VAL A 9 11.36 1.78 9.16
C VAL A 9 10.15 1.08 8.56
N ALA A 10 10.02 -0.22 8.86
CA ALA A 10 8.86 -1.04 8.48
C ALA A 10 7.56 -0.63 9.18
N GLY A 11 6.43 -1.13 8.69
CA GLY A 11 5.13 -0.98 9.37
C GLY A 11 3.92 -1.23 8.48
N LEU A 12 4.05 -1.10 7.16
CA LEU A 12 2.96 -1.42 6.22
C LEU A 12 2.79 -2.93 6.10
N GLN A 13 1.54 -3.40 6.25
CA GLN A 13 1.16 -4.79 6.04
C GLN A 13 0.02 -4.90 5.03
N VAL A 14 0.02 -5.98 4.26
CA VAL A 14 -1.05 -6.37 3.35
C VAL A 14 -1.65 -7.72 3.76
N LEU A 15 -2.97 -7.87 3.66
CA LEU A 15 -3.66 -9.11 3.94
C LEU A 15 -3.69 -9.97 2.68
N LYS A 16 -3.15 -11.19 2.77
CA LYS A 16 -3.20 -12.18 1.71
C LYS A 16 -3.50 -13.55 2.32
N ASP A 17 -4.47 -14.27 1.75
CA ASP A 17 -4.84 -15.62 2.18
C ASP A 17 -5.10 -15.73 3.71
N GLY A 18 -5.73 -14.71 4.29
CA GLY A 18 -6.04 -14.63 5.73
C GLY A 18 -4.87 -14.23 6.63
N HIS A 19 -3.68 -13.99 6.08
CA HIS A 19 -2.47 -13.65 6.83
C HIS A 19 -1.95 -12.27 6.46
N TRP A 20 -1.41 -11.56 7.46
CA TRP A 20 -0.77 -10.26 7.27
C TRP A 20 0.70 -10.43 6.89
N PHE A 21 1.12 -9.79 5.81
CA PHE A 21 2.49 -9.79 5.32
C PHE A 21 3.07 -8.39 5.33
N ASP A 22 4.29 -8.24 5.84
CA ASP A 22 5.01 -6.97 5.83
C ASP A 22 5.44 -6.60 4.40
N VAL A 23 5.19 -5.35 4.02
CA VAL A 23 5.79 -4.74 2.84
C VAL A 23 7.13 -4.15 3.26
N GLN A 24 8.20 -4.91 3.03
CA GLN A 24 9.54 -4.55 3.48
C GLN A 24 10.00 -3.20 2.89
N PRO A 25 10.56 -2.30 3.72
CA PRO A 25 11.26 -1.12 3.25
C PRO A 25 12.33 -1.49 2.22
N MET A 26 12.41 -0.71 1.14
CA MET A 26 13.39 -0.91 0.08
C MET A 26 13.88 0.46 -0.42
N PRO A 27 15.19 0.74 -0.32
CA PRO A 27 15.75 2.00 -0.80
C PRO A 27 15.40 2.28 -2.26
N ASN A 28 14.96 3.51 -2.54
CA ASN A 28 14.62 3.98 -3.89
C ASN A 28 13.49 3.20 -4.59
N ALA A 29 12.60 2.56 -3.82
CA ALA A 29 11.46 1.84 -4.36
C ALA A 29 10.15 2.60 -4.19
N ILE A 30 9.18 2.31 -5.06
CA ILE A 30 7.80 2.75 -4.94
C ILE A 30 6.92 1.51 -4.79
N VAL A 31 6.10 1.51 -3.74
CA VAL A 31 5.06 0.49 -3.56
C VAL A 31 3.86 0.87 -4.41
N ILE A 32 3.38 -0.08 -5.21
CA ILE A 32 2.19 0.08 -6.04
C ILE A 32 1.07 -0.76 -5.46
N ASP A 33 -0.07 -0.13 -5.19
CA ASP A 33 -1.28 -0.80 -4.74
C ASP A 33 -2.49 -0.47 -5.64
N ILE A 34 -3.42 -1.42 -5.73
CA ILE A 34 -4.62 -1.37 -6.57
C ILE A 34 -5.79 -0.96 -5.69
N GLY A 35 -6.49 0.11 -6.06
CA GLY A 35 -7.70 0.54 -5.35
C GLY A 35 -8.98 0.00 -5.99
N ASP A 36 -10.09 0.11 -5.26
CA ASP A 36 -11.41 -0.43 -5.62
C ASP A 36 -11.91 0.00 -7.01
N GLN A 37 -11.56 1.23 -7.43
CA GLN A 37 -11.93 1.73 -8.76
C GLN A 37 -11.32 0.89 -9.89
N LEU A 38 -10.05 0.46 -9.75
CA LEU A 38 -9.39 -0.37 -10.75
C LEU A 38 -9.88 -1.82 -10.68
N GLU A 39 -10.25 -2.30 -9.49
CA GLU A 39 -10.91 -3.59 -9.34
C GLU A 39 -12.22 -3.64 -10.13
N ALA A 40 -13.08 -2.63 -9.96
CA ALA A 40 -14.34 -2.51 -10.69
C ALA A 40 -14.13 -2.46 -12.21
N ILE A 41 -13.18 -1.63 -12.70
CA ILE A 41 -12.85 -1.53 -14.13
C ILE A 41 -12.34 -2.88 -14.69
N SER A 42 -11.58 -3.63 -13.89
CA SER A 42 -11.02 -4.93 -14.29
C SER A 42 -12.01 -6.10 -14.18
N ASN A 43 -13.26 -5.84 -13.78
CA ASN A 43 -14.28 -6.84 -13.47
C ASN A 43 -13.77 -7.88 -12.44
N GLY A 44 -13.10 -7.41 -11.39
CA GLY A 44 -12.60 -8.26 -10.30
C GLY A 44 -11.33 -9.05 -10.61
N ARG A 45 -10.71 -8.85 -11.78
CA ARG A 45 -9.44 -9.51 -12.13
C ARG A 45 -8.28 -9.03 -11.26
N TYR A 46 -8.25 -7.74 -10.93
CA TYR A 46 -7.26 -7.14 -10.04
C TYR A 46 -7.93 -6.68 -8.76
N LYS A 47 -7.66 -7.38 -7.66
CA LYS A 47 -8.33 -7.13 -6.37
C LYS A 47 -7.64 -6.05 -5.56
N SER A 48 -8.43 -5.18 -4.94
CA SER A 48 -8.00 -4.23 -3.92
C SER A 48 -7.66 -5.00 -2.64
N ALA A 49 -6.42 -4.86 -2.17
CA ALA A 49 -5.94 -5.60 -1.02
C ALA A 49 -6.15 -4.79 0.27
N TRP A 50 -6.68 -5.46 1.30
CA TRP A 50 -6.70 -4.87 2.64
C TRP A 50 -5.26 -4.63 3.11
N HIS A 51 -5.00 -3.43 3.62
CA HIS A 51 -3.70 -3.03 4.14
C HIS A 51 -3.85 -2.26 5.45
N ARG A 52 -2.83 -2.30 6.29
CA ARG A 52 -2.76 -1.56 7.57
C ARG A 52 -1.35 -1.11 7.87
N VAL A 53 -1.19 -0.15 8.77
CA VAL A 53 0.12 0.27 9.29
C VAL A 53 0.16 0.00 10.78
N LEU A 54 1.20 -0.71 11.24
CA LEU A 54 1.46 -0.90 12.66
C LEU A 54 2.39 0.21 13.18
N PRO A 55 2.15 0.70 14.41
CA PRO A 55 3.09 1.62 15.06
C PRO A 55 4.40 0.90 15.39
N ASN A 56 5.51 1.64 15.38
CA ASN A 56 6.83 1.15 15.75
C ASN A 56 7.36 1.98 16.93
N GLU A 57 7.84 1.31 17.98
CA GLU A 57 8.41 1.97 19.16
C GLU A 57 9.85 2.46 18.91
N ASN A 58 10.54 1.91 17.91
CA ASN A 58 11.97 2.12 17.64
C ASN A 58 12.24 3.01 16.41
N GLY A 59 11.26 3.77 15.94
CA GLY A 59 11.48 4.69 14.82
C GLY A 59 10.23 5.35 14.29
N THR A 60 10.41 6.54 13.70
CA THR A 60 9.32 7.30 13.06
C THR A 60 9.27 6.96 11.58
N ARG A 61 8.28 6.15 11.18
CA ARG A 61 8.05 5.81 9.77
C ARG A 61 7.46 7.01 9.01
N ARG A 62 8.10 7.41 7.92
CA ARG A 62 7.55 8.40 6.97
C ARG A 62 6.91 7.70 5.77
N SER A 63 5.87 8.33 5.22
CA SER A 63 5.26 7.86 3.97
C SER A 63 4.56 8.99 3.22
N VAL A 64 4.70 8.97 1.90
CA VAL A 64 4.00 9.85 0.96
C VAL A 64 3.21 8.98 0.01
N ALA A 65 1.88 9.01 0.14
CA ALA A 65 0.96 8.26 -0.71
C ALA A 65 0.30 9.20 -1.73
N SER A 66 0.40 8.85 -3.01
CA SER A 66 -0.26 9.54 -4.12
C SER A 66 -1.35 8.65 -4.72
N PHE A 67 -2.54 9.23 -4.89
CA PHE A 67 -3.72 8.54 -5.38
C PHE A 67 -4.09 9.05 -6.78
N TYR A 68 -3.97 8.19 -7.78
CA TYR A 68 -4.43 8.46 -9.14
C TYR A 68 -5.83 7.88 -9.31
N ASN A 69 -6.83 8.73 -9.08
CA ASN A 69 -8.23 8.34 -9.10
C ASN A 69 -8.92 8.82 -10.40
N PRO A 70 -10.02 8.17 -10.82
CA PRO A 70 -10.89 8.69 -11.86
C PRO A 70 -11.33 10.12 -11.55
N ARG A 71 -11.61 10.91 -12.59
CA ARG A 71 -12.15 12.26 -12.42
C ARG A 71 -13.53 12.18 -11.75
N ALA A 72 -13.79 13.09 -10.82
CA ALA A 72 -15.15 13.36 -10.38
C ALA A 72 -15.89 14.05 -11.54
N ASN A 73 -17.10 13.59 -11.85
CA ASN A 73 -17.97 14.19 -12.86
C ASN A 73 -18.50 15.55 -12.39
#